data_AF-A0A972XNK6-F1
#
_entry.id   AF-A0A972XNK6-F1
#
_cell.length_a   1.000
_cell.length_b   1.000
_cell.length_c   1.000
_cell.angle_alpha   90.00
_cell.angle_beta   90.00
_cell.angle_gamma   90.00
#
_symmetry.space_group_name_H-M   'P 1'
#
loop_
_entity.id
_entity.type
_entity.pdbx_description
1 polymer ?
#
loop_
_entity_poly.entity_id
_entity_poly.type
_entity_poly.pdbx_seq_one_letter_code
_entity_poly.pdbx_strand_id
1 'polypeptide(L)'
;MADHFFKSFKHVYLHDKKSYLNRWLLIILGIFLASLFLPWTQNIKAKGKVTSLFQEQRPQVVNSPIPGKIMKWWVREGDIVKKGDTLIQISEIKEDYLDPNLVNRTEQQVDAKKGAISYYKSKVNVTGAQIQNLQNGRKLKIEQIGNKLKQLENKLEGEKAEIIAANNEFNLAKNQYERQQKMYEQGLVSQTQFQQRNVVFQNAQAKKTVAENKLEQTVQEIVNTKIELRGVEQEYNEKINKAEAERLQSLGTIEVGKGEVAKLENQVSNYRIRNGMYIILAPQDGQITQAKKAGLGEVIKEGEDLMSIVPPKVNYAVEMFVRPVDLPLISKGQKVRFMFDGFPAIIFSGWPNQSYGTFGGKVMAIENSISPNGMFRALVAEDLQDRPWPEQVKIGGGAQGIALLKNVPIWYELWRNINGFPPDYYSFTSKK
;
A
#
# COMPACT_ATOMS: atom_id res chain seq x y z
N MET A 1 -48.66 -43.88 108.70
CA MET A 1 -49.82 -43.32 107.97
C MET A 1 -49.47 -41.88 107.65
N ALA A 2 -49.09 -41.59 106.40
CA ALA A 2 -49.20 -40.29 105.74
C ALA A 2 -48.38 -40.34 104.44
N ASP A 3 -49.10 -40.41 103.33
CA ASP A 3 -48.62 -40.27 101.98
C ASP A 3 -47.97 -38.90 101.75
N HIS A 4 -46.75 -38.88 101.22
CA HIS A 4 -46.21 -37.72 100.53
C HIS A 4 -46.16 -37.98 99.03
N PHE A 5 -47.33 -37.90 98.40
CA PHE A 5 -47.45 -37.70 96.96
C PHE A 5 -46.82 -36.35 96.59
N PHE A 6 -45.65 -36.39 95.95
CA PHE A 6 -45.02 -35.20 95.39
C PHE A 6 -45.93 -34.58 94.33
N LYS A 7 -46.43 -33.37 94.62
CA LYS A 7 -47.27 -32.51 93.74
C LYS A 7 -46.58 -32.04 92.45
N SER A 8 -45.33 -32.44 92.19
CA SER A 8 -44.56 -32.02 91.02
C SER A 8 -44.96 -32.72 89.72
N PHE A 9 -45.59 -33.90 89.77
CA PHE A 9 -45.96 -34.64 88.55
C PHE A 9 -47.22 -34.09 87.84
N LYS A 10 -48.07 -33.31 88.53
CA LYS A 10 -49.32 -32.76 87.97
C LYS A 10 -49.16 -31.47 87.15
N HIS A 11 -47.98 -30.84 87.17
CA HIS A 11 -47.74 -29.59 86.42
C HIS A 11 -46.94 -29.75 85.12
N VAL A 12 -46.35 -30.92 84.87
CA VAL A 12 -45.42 -31.10 83.73
C VAL A 12 -46.14 -31.56 82.45
N TYR A 13 -47.29 -32.24 82.56
CA TYR A 13 -48.09 -32.62 81.39
C TYR A 13 -49.51 -32.06 81.52
N LEU A 14 -49.76 -30.94 80.82
CA LEU A 14 -51.08 -30.40 80.53
C LEU A 14 -51.86 -31.35 79.59
N HIS A 15 -52.20 -32.55 80.07
CA HIS A 15 -52.88 -33.58 79.28
C HIS A 15 -54.27 -33.13 78.78
N ASP A 16 -54.94 -32.22 79.49
CA ASP A 16 -56.34 -31.85 79.20
C ASP A 16 -56.53 -30.52 78.46
N LYS A 17 -55.47 -29.90 77.93
CA LYS A 17 -55.61 -28.77 76.99
C LYS A 17 -55.53 -29.25 75.55
N LYS A 18 -56.65 -29.20 74.82
CA LYS A 18 -56.66 -29.28 73.35
C LYS A 18 -55.78 -28.15 72.80
N SER A 19 -54.54 -28.49 72.45
CA SER A 19 -53.57 -27.53 71.95
C SER A 19 -53.92 -27.14 70.51
N TYR A 20 -54.18 -25.85 70.29
CA TYR A 20 -54.30 -25.29 68.93
C TYR A 20 -52.97 -25.36 68.15
N LEU A 21 -51.86 -25.76 68.80
CA LEU A 21 -50.54 -25.91 68.18
C LEU A 21 -50.56 -26.85 66.98
N ASN A 22 -51.27 -27.98 67.03
CA ASN A 22 -51.37 -28.88 65.88
C ASN A 22 -52.10 -28.23 64.71
N ARG A 23 -53.10 -27.38 64.97
CA ARG A 23 -53.80 -26.61 63.92
C ARG A 23 -52.91 -25.52 63.35
N TRP A 24 -52.17 -24.78 64.19
CA TRP A 24 -51.19 -23.79 63.74
C TRP A 24 -50.03 -24.43 62.96
N LEU A 25 -49.53 -25.60 63.39
CA LEU A 25 -48.52 -26.37 62.67
C LEU A 25 -49.04 -26.85 61.32
N LEU A 26 -50.29 -27.34 61.25
CA LEU A 26 -50.91 -27.71 59.98
C LEU A 26 -51.15 -26.51 59.06
N ILE A 27 -51.52 -25.35 59.61
CA ILE A 27 -51.68 -24.10 58.85
C ILE A 27 -50.31 -23.61 58.33
N ILE A 28 -49.28 -23.60 59.17
CA ILE A 28 -47.91 -23.22 58.78
C ILE A 28 -47.35 -24.20 57.75
N LEU A 29 -47.57 -25.51 57.92
CA LEU A 29 -47.18 -26.53 56.96
C LEU A 29 -47.94 -26.35 55.63
N GLY A 30 -49.22 -26.02 55.69
CA GLY A 30 -50.04 -25.68 54.52
C GLY A 30 -49.53 -24.43 53.79
N ILE A 31 -49.19 -23.37 54.52
CA ILE A 31 -48.58 -22.14 53.97
C ILE A 31 -47.21 -22.43 53.37
N PHE A 32 -46.38 -23.25 54.02
CA PHE A 32 -45.09 -23.66 53.52
C PHE A 32 -45.23 -24.46 52.22
N LEU A 33 -46.10 -25.46 52.20
CA LEU A 33 -46.40 -26.24 50.99
C LEU A 33 -46.97 -25.36 49.87
N ALA A 34 -47.82 -24.38 50.19
CA ALA A 34 -48.32 -23.42 49.20
C ALA A 34 -47.20 -22.50 48.68
N SER A 35 -46.28 -22.06 49.55
CA SER A 35 -45.15 -21.20 49.17
C SER A 35 -44.22 -21.89 48.17
N LEU A 36 -44.08 -23.22 48.25
CA LEU A 36 -43.28 -24.01 47.32
C LEU A 36 -43.77 -23.93 45.85
N PHE A 37 -45.03 -23.54 45.63
CA PHE A 37 -45.61 -23.33 44.30
C PHE A 37 -45.54 -21.88 43.81
N LEU A 38 -44.98 -20.95 44.59
CA LEU A 38 -44.78 -19.58 44.13
C LEU A 38 -43.77 -19.54 42.98
N PRO A 39 -43.94 -18.63 42.00
CA PRO A 39 -42.99 -18.46 40.90
C PRO A 39 -41.69 -17.86 41.43
N TRP A 40 -40.58 -18.53 41.15
CA TRP A 40 -39.21 -18.12 41.44
C TRP A 40 -38.43 -17.90 40.15
N THR A 41 -37.85 -16.70 39.98
CA THR A 41 -37.01 -16.39 38.82
C THR A 41 -35.59 -16.89 39.03
N GLN A 42 -35.17 -17.88 38.23
CA GLN A 42 -33.77 -18.31 38.19
C GLN A 42 -32.86 -17.17 37.72
N ASN A 43 -31.63 -17.14 38.23
CA ASN A 43 -30.67 -16.10 37.86
C ASN A 43 -29.22 -16.59 37.85
N ILE A 44 -28.40 -15.91 37.06
CA ILE A 44 -26.94 -16.09 37.04
C ILE A 44 -26.30 -14.75 37.38
N LYS A 45 -25.34 -14.79 38.29
CA LYS A 45 -24.57 -13.61 38.67
C LYS A 45 -23.25 -13.60 37.91
N ALA A 46 -22.97 -12.49 37.25
CA ALA A 46 -21.73 -12.27 36.51
C ALA A 46 -21.16 -10.90 36.89
N LYS A 47 -19.84 -10.84 37.02
CA LYS A 47 -19.15 -9.55 37.20
C LYS A 47 -18.95 -8.91 35.83
N GLY A 48 -18.98 -7.59 35.77
CA GLY A 48 -18.76 -6.86 34.56
C GLY A 48 -18.13 -5.49 34.79
N LYS A 49 -17.78 -4.85 33.68
CA LYS A 49 -17.16 -3.53 33.65
C LYS A 49 -17.89 -2.66 32.64
N VAL A 50 -18.11 -1.40 32.99
CA VAL A 50 -18.73 -0.42 32.09
C VAL A 50 -17.75 -0.08 30.97
N THR A 51 -18.25 -0.17 29.74
CA THR A 51 -17.55 0.12 28.48
C THR A 51 -18.46 0.96 27.59
N SER A 52 -18.02 1.24 26.36
CA SER A 52 -18.90 1.77 25.32
C SER A 52 -19.44 0.65 24.42
N LEU A 53 -20.66 0.86 23.93
CA LEU A 53 -21.29 0.00 22.92
C LEU A 53 -20.54 0.05 21.59
N PHE A 54 -20.09 1.25 21.19
CA PHE A 54 -19.38 1.50 19.93
C PHE A 54 -17.88 1.70 20.14
N GLN A 55 -17.07 1.23 19.20
CA GLN A 55 -15.60 1.24 19.31
C GLN A 55 -15.04 2.67 19.30
N GLU A 56 -15.59 3.53 18.45
CA GLU A 56 -15.25 4.95 18.29
C GLU A 56 -15.56 5.79 19.53
N GLN A 57 -16.36 5.27 20.46
CA GLN A 57 -16.67 5.94 21.73
C GLN A 57 -15.76 5.47 22.88
N ARG A 58 -14.80 4.59 22.60
CA ARG A 58 -13.84 4.12 23.61
C ARG A 58 -12.77 5.18 23.87
N PRO A 59 -12.19 5.19 25.09
CA PRO A 59 -10.96 5.91 25.35
C PRO A 59 -9.90 5.55 24.30
N GLN A 60 -9.33 6.56 23.63
CA GLN A 60 -8.29 6.37 22.64
C GLN A 60 -6.96 6.92 23.17
N VAL A 61 -5.92 6.09 23.14
CA VAL A 61 -4.56 6.53 23.45
C VAL A 61 -4.01 7.30 22.25
N VAL A 62 -3.46 8.48 22.53
CA VAL A 62 -2.71 9.29 21.58
C VAL A 62 -1.24 8.93 21.72
N ASN A 63 -0.66 8.43 20.63
CA ASN A 63 0.72 8.00 20.56
C ASN A 63 1.55 8.99 19.73
N SER A 64 2.86 9.01 19.95
CA SER A 64 3.75 9.80 19.10
C SER A 64 3.94 9.12 17.73
N PRO A 65 3.63 9.78 16.60
CA PRO A 65 3.83 9.22 15.27
C PRO A 65 5.31 9.14 14.86
N ILE A 66 6.16 9.96 15.47
CA ILE A 66 7.61 10.02 15.20
C ILE A 66 8.36 10.26 16.52
N PRO A 67 9.64 9.90 16.60
CA PRO A 67 10.46 10.29 17.74
C PRO A 67 10.77 11.79 17.69
N GLY A 68 10.89 12.42 18.86
CA GLY A 68 11.13 13.85 18.95
C GLY A 68 11.34 14.32 20.39
N LYS A 69 11.62 15.60 20.57
CA LYS A 69 11.71 16.25 21.88
C LYS A 69 10.49 17.15 22.08
N ILE A 70 9.84 17.07 23.24
CA ILE A 70 8.66 17.90 23.54
C ILE A 70 9.08 19.37 23.64
N MET A 71 8.60 20.19 22.71
CA MET A 71 8.85 21.64 22.68
C MET A 71 7.77 22.40 23.44
N LYS A 72 6.51 22.01 23.25
CA LYS A 72 5.38 22.65 23.91
C LYS A 72 4.27 21.65 24.17
N TRP A 73 3.65 21.78 25.34
CA TRP A 73 2.52 20.99 25.77
C TRP A 73 1.33 21.94 25.99
N TRP A 74 0.28 21.81 25.19
CA TRP A 74 -0.78 22.81 25.08
C TRP A 74 -1.98 22.54 25.99
N VAL A 75 -2.17 21.29 26.42
CA VAL A 75 -3.35 20.83 27.16
C VAL A 75 -2.99 20.28 28.53
N ARG A 76 -3.91 20.30 29.48
CA ARG A 76 -3.74 19.72 30.82
C ARG A 76 -4.68 18.53 31.00
N GLU A 77 -4.35 17.68 31.96
CA GLU A 77 -5.26 16.61 32.35
C GLU A 77 -6.58 17.21 32.85
N GLY A 78 -7.70 16.71 32.32
CA GLY A 78 -9.03 17.24 32.58
C GLY A 78 -9.55 18.23 31.54
N ASP A 79 -8.71 18.77 30.65
CA ASP A 79 -9.15 19.71 29.60
C ASP A 79 -10.04 19.01 28.56
N ILE A 80 -10.99 19.78 28.00
CA ILE A 80 -11.86 19.33 26.91
C ILE A 80 -11.28 19.83 25.59
N VAL A 81 -11.04 18.92 24.67
CA VAL A 81 -10.50 19.19 23.34
C VAL A 81 -11.48 18.77 22.25
N LYS A 82 -11.39 19.43 21.10
CA LYS A 82 -12.04 19.04 19.86
C LYS A 82 -11.03 18.36 18.94
N LYS A 83 -11.53 17.51 18.05
CA LYS A 83 -10.75 16.88 16.99
C LYS A 83 -10.03 17.95 16.17
N GLY A 84 -8.72 17.77 16.01
CA GLY A 84 -7.84 18.72 15.33
C GLY A 84 -7.22 19.79 16.23
N ASP A 85 -7.60 19.86 17.52
CA ASP A 85 -6.90 20.74 18.46
C ASP A 85 -5.45 20.28 18.66
N THR A 86 -4.55 21.24 18.82
CA THR A 86 -3.13 20.96 19.04
C THR A 86 -2.89 20.51 20.47
N LEU A 87 -2.33 19.32 20.65
CA LEU A 87 -2.04 18.76 21.96
C LEU A 87 -0.59 19.00 22.36
N ILE A 88 0.34 18.60 21.49
CA ILE A 88 1.78 18.65 21.73
C ILE A 88 2.48 19.11 20.45
N GLN A 89 3.50 19.94 20.63
CA GLN A 89 4.47 20.25 19.58
C GLN A 89 5.81 19.63 19.95
N ILE A 90 6.41 18.89 19.01
CA ILE A 90 7.72 18.27 19.16
C ILE A 90 8.72 18.88 18.18
N SER A 91 10.00 18.81 18.53
CA SER A 91 11.10 19.10 17.60
C SER A 91 11.76 17.81 17.15
N GLU A 92 12.34 17.86 15.96
CA GLU A 92 13.13 16.77 15.40
C GLU A 92 14.42 16.54 16.21
N ILE A 93 14.83 15.27 16.29
CA ILE A 93 16.05 14.84 16.98
C ILE A 93 16.94 13.95 16.09
N LYS A 94 16.41 13.42 14.99
CA LYS A 94 17.16 12.60 14.05
C LYS A 94 18.00 13.47 13.13
N GLU A 95 19.30 13.18 13.07
CA GLU A 95 20.30 13.91 12.28
C GLU A 95 19.87 14.14 10.82
N ASP A 96 19.32 13.10 10.18
CA ASP A 96 18.84 13.14 8.78
C ASP A 96 17.78 14.22 8.49
N TYR A 97 17.13 14.75 9.53
CA TYR A 97 16.00 15.66 9.43
C TYR A 97 16.22 17.00 10.17
N LEU A 98 17.44 17.26 10.68
CA LEU A 98 17.74 18.47 11.45
C LEU A 98 17.85 19.75 10.60
N ASP A 99 17.98 19.63 9.27
CA ASP A 99 18.06 20.79 8.39
C ASP A 99 16.68 21.51 8.33
N PRO A 100 16.57 22.76 8.79
CA PRO A 100 15.30 23.49 8.78
C PRO A 100 14.76 23.75 7.36
N ASN A 101 15.63 23.75 6.35
CA ASN A 101 15.29 23.96 4.96
C ASN A 101 15.30 22.65 4.15
N LEU A 102 15.30 21.49 4.81
CA LEU A 102 15.44 20.18 4.16
C LEU A 102 14.51 20.03 2.94
N VAL A 103 13.22 20.29 3.12
CA VAL A 103 12.21 20.18 2.06
C VAL A 103 12.57 21.05 0.85
N ASN A 104 12.83 22.34 1.07
CA ASN A 104 13.15 23.29 0.02
C ASN A 104 14.47 22.93 -0.69
N ARG A 105 15.49 22.49 0.05
CA ARG A 105 16.77 22.06 -0.52
C ARG A 105 16.62 20.79 -1.35
N THR A 106 15.78 19.85 -0.94
CA THR A 106 15.49 18.65 -1.74
C THR A 106 14.66 19.02 -2.97
N GLU A 107 13.73 19.97 -2.88
CA GLU A 107 13.00 20.50 -4.05
C GLU A 107 13.94 21.19 -5.05
N GLN A 108 14.91 21.98 -4.58
CA GLN A 108 15.95 22.55 -5.44
C GLN A 108 16.79 21.47 -6.15
N GLN A 109 17.05 20.34 -5.49
CA GLN A 109 17.73 19.20 -6.14
C GLN A 109 16.84 18.55 -7.20
N VAL A 110 15.53 18.42 -6.95
CA VAL A 110 14.56 17.95 -7.96
C VAL A 110 14.59 18.87 -9.18
N ASP A 111 14.52 20.18 -8.98
CA ASP A 111 14.50 21.15 -10.06
C ASP A 111 15.82 21.18 -10.84
N ALA A 112 16.95 21.09 -10.16
CA ALA A 112 18.26 20.97 -10.80
C ALA A 112 18.34 19.71 -11.68
N LYS A 113 17.83 18.57 -11.20
CA LYS A 113 17.78 17.32 -11.98
C LYS A 113 16.81 17.40 -13.16
N LYS A 114 15.65 18.03 -12.99
CA LYS A 114 14.73 18.35 -14.11
C LYS A 114 15.39 19.25 -15.15
N GLY A 115 16.17 20.23 -14.71
CA GLY A 115 16.98 21.09 -15.57
C GLY A 115 18.00 20.29 -16.38
N ALA A 116 18.72 19.35 -15.74
CA ALA A 116 19.64 18.45 -16.43
C ALA A 116 18.93 17.57 -17.47
N ILE A 117 17.76 17.01 -17.16
CA ILE A 117 16.94 16.25 -18.12
C ILE A 117 16.56 17.13 -19.32
N SER A 118 16.13 18.37 -19.07
CA SER A 118 15.79 19.32 -20.14
C SER A 118 16.98 19.61 -21.05
N TYR A 119 18.17 19.80 -20.47
CA TYR A 119 19.41 19.97 -21.22
C TYR A 119 19.69 18.77 -22.13
N TYR A 120 19.62 17.54 -21.61
CA TYR A 120 19.85 16.35 -22.44
C TYR A 120 18.76 16.15 -23.50
N LYS A 121 17.51 16.52 -23.24
CA LYS A 121 16.46 16.54 -24.27
C LYS A 121 16.82 17.47 -25.43
N SER A 122 17.26 18.69 -25.12
CA SER A 122 17.76 19.62 -26.13
C SER A 122 18.95 19.05 -26.89
N LYS A 123 19.89 18.40 -26.19
CA LYS A 123 21.03 17.73 -26.83
C LYS A 123 20.58 16.63 -27.80
N VAL A 124 19.63 15.78 -27.42
CA VAL A 124 19.05 14.73 -28.30
C VAL A 124 18.44 15.34 -29.56
N ASN A 125 17.74 16.47 -29.45
CA ASN A 125 17.16 17.17 -30.60
C ASN A 125 18.24 17.72 -31.54
N VAL A 126 19.28 18.36 -30.98
CA VAL A 126 20.41 18.89 -31.76
C VAL A 126 21.17 17.76 -32.47
N THR A 127 21.48 16.67 -31.76
CA THR A 127 22.14 15.50 -32.37
C THR A 127 21.25 14.85 -33.42
N GLY A 128 19.93 14.78 -33.22
CA GLY A 128 18.99 14.30 -34.23
C GLY A 128 19.03 15.14 -35.52
N ALA A 129 19.05 16.47 -35.40
CA ALA A 129 19.20 17.36 -36.54
C ALA A 129 20.57 17.18 -37.24
N GLN A 130 21.64 16.98 -36.47
CA GLN A 130 22.97 16.68 -37.02
C GLN A 130 22.99 15.38 -37.83
N ILE A 131 22.34 14.32 -37.34
CA ILE A 131 22.21 13.04 -38.06
C ILE A 131 21.47 13.24 -39.39
N GLN A 132 20.37 13.99 -39.37
CA GLN A 132 19.62 14.30 -40.59
C GLN A 132 20.49 15.08 -41.60
N ASN A 133 21.27 16.05 -41.12
CA ASN A 133 22.19 16.81 -41.97
C ASN A 133 23.29 15.92 -42.57
N LEU A 134 23.84 14.98 -41.79
CA LEU A 134 24.81 14.00 -42.28
C LEU A 134 24.21 13.06 -43.33
N GLN A 135 22.97 12.59 -43.13
CA GLN A 135 22.26 11.75 -44.10
C GLN A 135 22.02 12.51 -45.42
N ASN A 136 21.60 13.77 -45.34
CA ASN A 136 21.41 14.63 -46.51
C ASN A 136 22.76 14.87 -47.22
N GLY A 137 23.83 15.15 -46.48
CA GLY A 137 25.18 15.31 -47.01
C GLY A 137 25.69 14.05 -47.72
N ARG A 138 25.46 12.87 -47.13
CA ARG A 138 25.77 11.57 -47.75
C ARG A 138 25.06 11.42 -49.08
N LYS A 139 23.74 11.68 -49.12
CA LYS A 139 22.93 11.56 -50.34
C LYS A 139 23.47 12.46 -51.45
N LEU A 140 23.72 13.74 -51.15
CA LEU A 140 24.25 14.70 -52.11
C LEU A 140 25.63 14.28 -52.64
N LYS A 141 26.50 13.77 -51.77
CA LYS A 141 27.85 13.33 -52.17
C LYS A 141 27.81 12.08 -53.04
N ILE A 142 26.95 11.11 -52.73
CA ILE A 142 26.70 9.93 -53.55
C ILE A 142 26.18 10.35 -54.93
N GLU A 143 25.21 11.27 -54.98
CA GLU A 143 24.65 11.78 -56.24
C GLU A 143 25.72 12.50 -57.08
N GLN A 144 26.59 13.30 -56.45
CA GLN A 144 27.72 13.94 -57.11
C GLN A 144 28.66 12.91 -57.76
N ILE A 145 29.05 11.87 -57.01
CA ILE A 145 29.94 10.82 -57.53
C ILE A 145 29.24 9.98 -58.60
N GLY A 146 27.94 9.71 -58.44
CA GLY A 146 27.13 9.02 -59.43
C GLY A 146 27.09 9.77 -60.78
N ASN A 147 26.96 11.09 -60.75
CA ASN A 147 27.04 11.92 -61.94
C ASN A 147 28.42 11.86 -62.61
N LYS A 148 29.51 11.89 -61.82
CA LYS A 148 30.88 11.73 -62.31
C LYS A 148 31.09 10.35 -62.95
N LEU A 149 30.58 9.28 -62.33
CA LEU A 149 30.62 7.93 -62.91
C LEU A 149 29.90 7.86 -64.26
N LYS A 150 28.71 8.45 -64.34
CA LYS A 150 27.94 8.50 -65.60
C LYS A 150 28.69 9.24 -66.71
N GLN A 151 29.41 10.32 -66.37
CA GLN A 151 30.27 11.03 -67.32
C GLN A 151 31.44 10.15 -67.81
N LEU A 152 32.11 9.44 -66.90
CA LEU A 152 33.19 8.51 -67.26
C LEU A 152 32.68 7.32 -68.08
N GLU A 153 31.49 6.79 -67.79
CA GLU A 153 30.86 5.72 -68.57
C GLU A 153 30.53 6.17 -69.99
N ASN A 154 30.01 7.39 -70.17
CA ASN A 154 29.80 7.97 -71.50
C ASN A 154 31.14 8.18 -72.25
N LYS A 155 32.18 8.64 -71.56
CA LYS A 155 33.53 8.80 -72.13
C LYS A 155 34.10 7.45 -72.57
N LEU A 156 33.96 6.42 -71.74
CA LEU A 156 34.39 5.05 -72.03
C LEU A 156 33.71 4.53 -73.30
N GLU A 157 32.41 4.77 -73.46
CA GLU A 157 31.68 4.34 -74.65
C GLU A 157 32.18 5.04 -75.93
N GLY A 158 32.52 6.33 -75.84
CA GLY A 158 33.19 7.05 -76.93
C GLY A 158 34.57 6.47 -77.28
N GLU A 159 35.39 6.17 -76.27
CA GLU A 159 36.73 5.59 -76.47
C GLU A 159 36.68 4.15 -77.01
N LYS A 160 35.64 3.37 -76.66
CA LYS A 160 35.36 2.07 -77.27
C LYS A 160 35.06 2.18 -78.76
N ALA A 161 34.35 3.23 -79.19
CA ALA A 161 34.14 3.47 -80.61
C ALA A 161 35.46 3.88 -81.31
N GLU A 162 36.29 4.70 -80.66
CA GLU A 162 37.62 5.12 -81.17
C GLU A 162 38.56 3.92 -81.38
N ILE A 163 38.64 2.99 -80.42
CA ILE A 163 39.47 1.79 -80.56
C ILE A 163 38.97 0.85 -81.66
N ILE A 164 37.65 0.73 -81.86
CA ILE A 164 37.10 -0.05 -82.98
C ILE A 164 37.56 0.56 -84.31
N ALA A 165 37.47 1.89 -84.45
CA ALA A 165 37.95 2.58 -85.65
C ALA A 165 39.46 2.41 -85.86
N ALA A 166 40.27 2.58 -84.81
CA ALA A 166 41.73 2.41 -84.87
C ALA A 166 42.14 0.96 -85.18
N ASN A 167 41.41 -0.03 -84.66
CA ASN A 167 41.65 -1.44 -84.95
C ASN A 167 41.32 -1.78 -86.42
N ASN A 168 40.25 -1.20 -86.98
CA ASN A 168 39.93 -1.34 -88.39
C ASN A 168 41.03 -0.71 -89.28
N GLU A 169 41.51 0.49 -88.95
CA GLU A 169 42.62 1.15 -89.65
C GLU A 169 43.91 0.31 -89.58
N PHE A 170 44.26 -0.20 -88.41
CA PHE A 170 45.39 -1.10 -88.20
C PHE A 170 45.29 -2.37 -89.05
N ASN A 171 44.15 -3.05 -89.04
CA ASN A 171 43.95 -4.28 -89.82
C ASN A 171 44.08 -4.01 -91.32
N LEU A 172 43.54 -2.88 -91.81
CA LEU A 172 43.69 -2.47 -93.20
C LEU A 172 45.16 -2.21 -93.55
N ALA A 173 45.87 -1.42 -92.73
CA ALA A 173 47.27 -1.07 -92.95
C ALA A 173 48.18 -2.32 -92.88
N LYS A 174 47.90 -3.24 -91.95
CA LYS A 174 48.59 -4.53 -91.80
C LYS A 174 48.45 -5.37 -93.07
N ASN A 175 47.22 -5.55 -93.56
CA ASN A 175 46.96 -6.29 -94.78
C ASN A 175 47.67 -5.67 -96.00
N GLN A 176 47.70 -4.32 -96.10
CA GLN A 176 48.41 -3.63 -97.18
C GLN A 176 49.92 -3.82 -97.08
N TYR A 177 50.49 -3.70 -95.87
CA TYR A 177 51.91 -3.92 -95.61
C TYR A 177 52.34 -5.35 -95.95
N GLU A 178 51.61 -6.37 -95.48
CA GLU A 178 51.92 -7.77 -95.74
C GLU A 178 51.87 -8.11 -97.24
N ARG A 179 50.89 -7.56 -97.98
CA ARG A 179 50.84 -7.69 -99.45
C ARG A 179 52.03 -6.99 -100.12
N GLN A 180 52.36 -5.78 -99.69
CA GLN A 180 53.49 -5.01 -100.24
C GLN A 180 54.83 -5.70 -99.97
N GLN A 181 54.98 -6.32 -98.80
CA GLN A 181 56.15 -7.09 -98.41
C GLN A 181 56.37 -8.26 -99.38
N LYS A 182 55.34 -9.08 -99.62
CA LYS A 182 55.41 -10.20 -100.59
C LYS A 182 55.76 -9.72 -102.00
N MET A 183 55.14 -8.62 -102.46
CA MET A 183 55.45 -8.04 -103.76
C MET A 183 56.90 -7.54 -103.86
N TYR A 184 57.45 -6.98 -102.77
CA TYR A 184 58.83 -6.52 -102.71
C TYR A 184 59.82 -7.69 -102.76
N GLU A 185 59.55 -8.75 -101.98
CA GLU A 185 60.32 -10.00 -101.99
C GLU A 185 60.34 -10.67 -103.38
N GLN A 186 59.27 -10.48 -104.17
CA GLN A 186 59.16 -10.94 -105.56
C GLN A 186 59.72 -9.94 -106.60
N GLY A 187 60.24 -8.79 -106.18
CA GLY A 187 60.80 -7.75 -107.08
C GLY A 187 59.76 -6.93 -107.86
N LEU A 188 58.47 -6.99 -107.50
CA LEU A 188 57.36 -6.34 -108.23
C LEU A 188 57.15 -4.86 -107.85
N VAL A 189 57.77 -4.38 -106.77
CA VAL A 189 57.61 -3.02 -106.23
C VAL A 189 58.95 -2.50 -105.71
N SER A 190 59.12 -1.17 -105.64
CA SER A 190 60.38 -0.57 -105.18
C SER A 190 60.50 -0.58 -103.65
N GLN A 191 61.74 -0.52 -103.14
CA GLN A 191 62.03 -0.44 -101.70
C GLN A 191 61.34 0.78 -101.06
N THR A 192 61.29 1.92 -101.76
CA THR A 192 60.59 3.13 -101.30
C THR A 192 59.09 2.90 -101.13
N GLN A 193 58.44 2.20 -102.08
CA GLN A 193 57.01 1.89 -101.98
C GLN A 193 56.72 0.94 -100.80
N PHE A 194 57.60 -0.03 -100.56
CA PHE A 194 57.52 -0.89 -99.38
C PHE A 194 57.68 -0.12 -98.07
N GLN A 195 58.73 0.71 -97.96
CA GLN A 195 58.99 1.54 -96.79
C GLN A 195 57.82 2.51 -96.49
N GLN A 196 57.22 3.10 -97.52
CA GLN A 196 56.05 3.96 -97.35
C GLN A 196 54.87 3.21 -96.72
N ARG A 197 54.61 1.95 -97.12
CA ARG A 197 53.57 1.11 -96.50
C ARG A 197 53.93 0.66 -95.09
N ASN A 198 55.20 0.39 -94.83
CA ASN A 198 55.67 0.09 -93.48
C ASN A 198 55.40 1.26 -92.52
N VAL A 199 55.71 2.50 -92.93
CA VAL A 199 55.44 3.70 -92.13
C VAL A 199 53.93 3.84 -91.84
N VAL A 200 53.07 3.61 -92.82
CA VAL A 200 51.61 3.66 -92.62
C VAL A 200 51.14 2.59 -91.63
N PHE A 201 51.67 1.36 -91.72
CA PHE A 201 51.38 0.29 -90.77
C PHE A 201 51.83 0.64 -89.35
N GLN A 202 53.06 1.12 -89.18
CA GLN A 202 53.59 1.55 -87.88
C GLN A 202 52.77 2.69 -87.27
N ASN A 203 52.36 3.67 -88.08
CA ASN A 203 51.50 4.76 -87.64
C ASN A 203 50.11 4.26 -87.20
N ALA A 204 49.50 3.33 -87.94
CA ALA A 204 48.23 2.74 -87.57
C ALA A 204 48.34 1.89 -86.29
N GLN A 205 49.46 1.17 -86.10
CA GLN A 205 49.74 0.43 -84.86
C GLN A 205 49.87 1.39 -83.68
N ALA A 206 50.65 2.46 -83.82
CA ALA A 206 50.82 3.46 -82.78
C ALA A 206 49.47 4.13 -82.40
N LYS A 207 48.63 4.47 -83.39
CA LYS A 207 47.28 4.99 -83.14
C LYS A 207 46.42 4.02 -82.35
N LYS A 208 46.44 2.73 -82.71
CA LYS A 208 45.72 1.68 -81.97
C LYS A 208 46.20 1.61 -80.51
N THR A 209 47.51 1.56 -80.28
CA THR A 209 48.07 1.53 -78.92
C THR A 209 47.70 2.76 -78.10
N VAL A 210 47.67 3.96 -78.72
CA VAL A 210 47.20 5.18 -78.04
C VAL A 210 45.73 5.07 -77.65
N ALA A 211 44.86 4.55 -78.53
CA ALA A 211 43.45 4.34 -78.23
C ALA A 211 43.23 3.29 -77.12
N GLU A 212 44.00 2.20 -77.14
CA GLU A 212 44.03 1.17 -76.07
C GLU A 212 44.40 1.79 -74.72
N ASN A 213 45.48 2.58 -74.67
CA ASN A 213 45.93 3.22 -73.44
C ASN A 213 44.89 4.22 -72.89
N LYS A 214 44.22 5.00 -73.76
CA LYS A 214 43.14 5.92 -73.32
C LYS A 214 41.99 5.15 -72.68
N LEU A 215 41.53 4.07 -73.32
CA LEU A 215 40.45 3.23 -72.82
C LEU A 215 40.80 2.66 -71.44
N GLU A 216 42.02 2.11 -71.30
CA GLU A 216 42.50 1.55 -70.04
C GLU A 216 42.57 2.59 -68.92
N GLN A 217 43.04 3.81 -69.24
CA GLN A 217 43.03 4.94 -68.31
C GLN A 217 41.61 5.27 -67.82
N THR A 218 40.64 5.39 -68.72
CA THR A 218 39.25 5.67 -68.34
C THR A 218 38.63 4.53 -67.52
N VAL A 219 38.92 3.26 -67.85
CA VAL A 219 38.50 2.11 -67.04
C VAL A 219 39.06 2.21 -65.62
N GLN A 220 40.34 2.54 -65.48
CA GLN A 220 40.97 2.70 -64.17
C GLN A 220 40.38 3.88 -63.39
N GLU A 221 40.07 5.00 -64.05
CA GLU A 221 39.38 6.15 -63.45
C GLU A 221 37.98 5.76 -62.93
N ILE A 222 37.23 4.95 -63.67
CA ILE A 222 35.92 4.42 -63.23
C ILE A 222 36.09 3.55 -61.98
N VAL A 223 37.06 2.64 -61.97
CA VAL A 223 37.34 1.78 -60.80
C VAL A 223 37.69 2.62 -59.58
N ASN A 224 38.59 3.59 -59.73
CA ASN A 224 38.99 4.50 -58.65
C ASN A 224 37.79 5.31 -58.13
N THR A 225 36.93 5.79 -59.03
CA THR A 225 35.71 6.55 -58.65
C THR A 225 34.68 5.66 -57.93
N LYS A 226 34.58 4.37 -58.29
CA LYS A 226 33.74 3.40 -57.54
C LYS A 226 34.30 3.12 -56.14
N ILE A 227 35.62 3.09 -55.98
CA ILE A 227 36.26 2.99 -54.66
C ILE A 227 36.01 4.26 -53.84
N GLU A 228 36.14 5.44 -54.45
CA GLU A 228 35.80 6.74 -53.84
C GLU A 228 34.35 6.74 -53.32
N LEU A 229 33.39 6.24 -54.12
CA LEU A 229 31.99 6.10 -53.70
C LEU A 229 31.85 5.26 -52.43
N ARG A 230 32.45 4.07 -52.39
CA ARG A 230 32.42 3.18 -51.22
C ARG A 230 33.08 3.83 -49.99
N GLY A 231 34.20 4.54 -50.21
CA GLY A 231 34.89 5.29 -49.16
C GLY A 231 33.99 6.36 -48.53
N VAL A 232 33.29 7.14 -49.36
CA VAL A 232 32.32 8.14 -48.90
C VAL A 232 31.18 7.50 -48.12
N GLU A 233 30.62 6.38 -48.61
CA GLU A 233 29.56 5.69 -47.88
C GLU A 233 30.02 5.23 -46.49
N GLN A 234 31.21 4.64 -46.41
CA GLN A 234 31.79 4.20 -45.16
C GLN A 234 32.04 5.36 -44.19
N GLU A 235 32.63 6.45 -44.68
CA GLU A 235 32.91 7.65 -43.87
C GLU A 235 31.63 8.27 -43.29
N TYR A 236 30.58 8.40 -44.09
CA TYR A 236 29.31 8.95 -43.61
C TYR A 236 28.60 7.98 -42.66
N ASN A 237 28.65 6.67 -42.92
CA ASN A 237 28.08 5.68 -42.00
C ASN A 237 28.79 5.73 -40.64
N GLU A 238 30.11 5.84 -40.60
CA GLU A 238 30.86 6.01 -39.35
C GLU A 238 30.44 7.27 -38.58
N LYS A 239 30.35 8.42 -39.27
CA LYS A 239 29.90 9.68 -38.66
C LYS A 239 28.47 9.60 -38.13
N ILE A 240 27.55 8.99 -38.89
CA ILE A 240 26.15 8.79 -38.48
C ILE A 240 26.08 7.86 -37.27
N ASN A 241 26.79 6.74 -37.30
CA ASN A 241 26.80 5.79 -36.18
C ASN A 241 27.35 6.41 -34.90
N LYS A 242 28.41 7.22 -35.00
CA LYS A 242 28.95 7.96 -33.86
C LYS A 242 27.93 8.94 -33.28
N ALA A 243 27.26 9.71 -34.14
CA ALA A 243 26.23 10.65 -33.71
C ALA A 243 25.00 9.93 -33.09
N GLU A 244 24.58 8.78 -33.64
CA GLU A 244 23.49 7.99 -33.07
C GLU A 244 23.88 7.39 -31.71
N ALA A 245 25.13 6.92 -31.55
CA ALA A 245 25.64 6.45 -30.27
C ALA A 245 25.60 7.55 -29.18
N GLU A 246 26.03 8.77 -29.52
CA GLU A 246 25.94 9.93 -28.63
C GLU A 246 24.47 10.30 -28.29
N ARG A 247 23.57 10.17 -29.26
CA ARG A 247 22.12 10.38 -29.07
C ARG A 247 21.53 9.34 -28.10
N LEU A 248 21.84 8.06 -28.31
CA LEU A 248 21.40 6.97 -27.45
C LEU A 248 21.96 7.09 -26.03
N GLN A 249 23.23 7.49 -25.89
CA GLN A 249 23.82 7.77 -24.58
C GLN A 249 23.05 8.88 -23.86
N SER A 250 22.73 9.96 -24.56
CA SER A 250 21.96 11.08 -24.00
C SER A 250 20.53 10.67 -23.60
N LEU A 251 19.88 9.81 -24.40
CA LEU A 251 18.59 9.20 -24.04
C LEU A 251 18.68 8.34 -22.78
N GLY A 252 19.74 7.52 -22.67
CA GLY A 252 20.00 6.74 -21.45
C GLY A 252 20.16 7.62 -20.21
N THR A 253 20.91 8.73 -20.32
CA THR A 253 21.05 9.71 -19.22
C THR A 253 19.73 10.36 -18.83
N ILE A 254 18.83 10.63 -19.79
CA ILE A 254 17.49 11.14 -19.50
C ILE A 254 16.70 10.14 -18.65
N GLU A 255 16.72 8.85 -18.99
CA GLU A 255 15.97 7.83 -18.24
C GLU A 255 16.53 7.63 -16.83
N VAL A 256 17.86 7.63 -16.66
CA VAL A 256 18.49 7.64 -15.33
C VAL A 256 18.06 8.87 -14.53
N GLY A 257 18.10 10.05 -15.15
CA GLY A 257 17.66 11.30 -14.52
C GLY A 257 16.20 11.28 -14.07
N LYS A 258 15.28 10.70 -14.86
CA LYS A 258 13.88 10.54 -14.47
C LYS A 258 13.73 9.66 -13.22
N GLY A 259 14.48 8.57 -13.13
CA GLY A 259 14.49 7.71 -11.94
C GLY A 259 14.98 8.45 -10.69
N GLU A 260 16.04 9.25 -10.82
CA GLU A 260 16.53 10.10 -9.72
C GLU A 260 15.52 11.17 -9.29
N VAL A 261 14.86 11.82 -10.24
CA VAL A 261 13.79 12.80 -9.96
C VAL A 261 12.66 12.14 -9.18
N ALA A 262 12.16 10.99 -9.63
CA ALA A 262 11.09 10.28 -8.94
C ALA A 262 11.47 9.89 -7.49
N LYS A 263 12.72 9.48 -7.28
CA LYS A 263 13.25 9.18 -5.93
C LYS A 263 13.27 10.44 -5.05
N LEU A 264 13.78 11.56 -5.56
CA LEU A 264 13.83 12.83 -4.84
C LEU A 264 12.43 13.39 -4.55
N GLU A 265 11.49 13.29 -5.50
CA GLU A 265 10.10 13.70 -5.30
C GLU A 265 9.42 12.87 -4.19
N ASN A 266 9.67 11.56 -4.13
CA ASN A 266 9.22 10.74 -3.01
C ASN A 266 9.82 11.20 -1.68
N GLN A 267 11.12 11.52 -1.64
CA GLN A 267 11.77 12.06 -0.44
C GLN A 267 11.16 13.38 0.00
N VAL A 268 10.90 14.32 -0.93
CA VAL A 268 10.21 15.59 -0.65
C VAL A 268 8.85 15.34 -0.02
N SER A 269 8.06 14.42 -0.58
CA SER A 269 6.74 14.06 -0.04
C SER A 269 6.86 13.51 1.39
N ASN A 270 7.80 12.60 1.62
CA ASN A 270 8.04 12.01 2.95
C ASN A 270 8.44 13.08 3.97
N TYR A 271 9.35 14.00 3.60
CA TYR A 271 9.75 15.10 4.48
C TYR A 271 8.60 16.05 4.79
N ARG A 272 7.75 16.37 3.81
CA ARG A 272 6.57 17.21 4.01
C ARG A 272 5.56 16.56 4.97
N ILE A 273 5.28 15.27 4.79
CA ILE A 273 4.39 14.51 5.69
C ILE A 273 4.98 14.46 7.10
N ARG A 274 6.28 14.17 7.24
CA ARG A 274 6.98 14.12 8.52
C ARG A 274 6.97 15.47 9.25
N ASN A 275 7.18 16.58 8.54
CA ASN A 275 7.08 17.91 9.14
C ASN A 275 5.69 18.19 9.73
N GLY A 276 4.63 17.67 9.10
CA GLY A 276 3.27 17.73 9.64
C GLY A 276 3.09 16.93 10.94
N MET A 277 3.91 15.90 11.16
CA MET A 277 3.87 15.06 12.37
C MET A 277 4.54 15.70 13.59
N TYR A 278 5.21 16.85 13.44
CA TYR A 278 5.73 17.63 14.58
C TYR A 278 4.63 18.25 15.46
N ILE A 279 3.40 18.29 14.94
CA ILE A 279 2.23 18.77 15.67
C ILE A 279 1.30 17.58 15.88
N ILE A 280 1.16 17.17 17.15
CA ILE A 280 0.28 16.08 17.54
C ILE A 280 -1.09 16.67 17.82
N LEU A 281 -2.07 16.25 17.01
CA LEU A 281 -3.45 16.75 17.06
C LEU A 281 -4.37 15.74 17.76
N ALA A 282 -5.48 16.24 18.31
CA ALA A 282 -6.53 15.39 18.88
C ALA A 282 -7.23 14.55 17.78
N PRO A 283 -7.22 13.20 17.86
CA PRO A 283 -7.90 12.35 16.89
C PRO A 283 -9.44 12.41 16.98
N GLN A 284 -9.97 12.77 18.15
CA GLN A 284 -11.40 12.84 18.44
C GLN A 284 -11.70 13.91 19.49
N ASP A 285 -12.97 14.30 19.59
CA ASP A 285 -13.47 15.17 20.66
C ASP A 285 -13.46 14.40 22.00
N GLY A 286 -13.03 15.05 23.08
CA GLY A 286 -13.00 14.38 24.38
C GLY A 286 -12.27 15.13 25.47
N GLN A 287 -12.28 14.50 26.65
CA GLN A 287 -11.52 14.95 27.80
C GLN A 287 -10.16 14.25 27.83
N ILE A 288 -9.10 15.02 28.09
CA ILE A 288 -7.76 14.49 28.29
C ILE A 288 -7.68 13.77 29.64
N THR A 289 -7.17 12.54 29.64
CA THR A 289 -6.96 11.69 30.80
C THR A 289 -5.59 11.04 30.74
N GLN A 290 -4.98 10.74 31.90
CA GLN A 290 -3.72 10.00 31.99
C GLN A 290 -2.59 10.63 31.17
N ALA A 291 -2.21 11.88 31.46
CA ALA A 291 -1.02 12.47 30.86
C ALA A 291 0.23 11.77 31.43
N LYS A 292 0.86 10.87 30.65
CA LYS A 292 1.89 9.95 31.16
C LYS A 292 3.29 10.57 31.26
N LYS A 293 3.52 11.78 30.76
CA LYS A 293 4.84 12.40 30.62
C LYS A 293 5.04 13.60 31.53
N ALA A 294 6.27 13.77 32.04
CA ALA A 294 6.59 14.69 33.12
C ALA A 294 6.73 16.15 32.66
N GLY A 295 6.98 16.42 31.38
CA GLY A 295 6.88 17.77 30.83
C GLY A 295 7.86 18.11 29.70
N LEU A 296 7.98 19.42 29.46
CA LEU A 296 8.77 20.03 28.38
C LEU A 296 10.23 19.53 28.38
N GLY A 297 10.76 19.29 27.18
CA GLY A 297 12.15 18.89 26.97
C GLY A 297 12.43 17.39 27.07
N GLU A 298 11.43 16.56 27.41
CA GLU A 298 11.57 15.11 27.39
C GLU A 298 11.62 14.58 25.94
N VAL A 299 12.39 13.52 25.73
CA VAL A 299 12.50 12.82 24.43
C VAL A 299 11.50 11.67 24.41
N ILE A 300 10.70 11.61 23.34
CA ILE A 300 9.70 10.56 23.10
C ILE A 300 10.09 9.71 21.90
N LYS A 301 9.72 8.43 21.95
CA LYS A 301 9.90 7.45 20.88
C LYS A 301 8.64 7.32 20.04
N GLU A 302 8.79 6.76 18.85
CA GLU A 302 7.67 6.37 18.00
C GLU A 302 6.78 5.33 18.69
N GLY A 303 5.47 5.50 18.60
CA GLY A 303 4.48 4.63 19.22
C GLY A 303 4.33 4.83 20.74
N GLU A 304 5.09 5.74 21.35
CA GLU A 304 5.01 5.96 22.80
C GLU A 304 3.69 6.63 23.20
N ASP A 305 3.05 6.12 24.26
CA ASP A 305 1.79 6.63 24.80
C ASP A 305 1.98 8.02 25.44
N LEU A 306 1.21 9.01 24.99
CA LEU A 306 1.31 10.39 25.49
C LEU A 306 0.17 10.73 26.46
N MET A 307 -1.07 10.48 26.03
CA MET A 307 -2.29 10.73 26.81
C MET A 307 -3.45 9.91 26.26
N SER A 308 -4.57 9.85 26.98
CA SER A 308 -5.80 9.19 26.54
C SER A 308 -6.95 10.19 26.43
N ILE A 309 -7.68 10.16 25.33
CA ILE A 309 -8.85 11.01 25.09
C ILE A 309 -10.11 10.19 25.27
N VAL A 310 -10.96 10.61 26.21
CA VAL A 310 -12.24 9.98 26.51
C VAL A 310 -13.38 10.84 25.92
N PRO A 311 -14.19 10.30 24.99
CA PRO A 311 -15.32 11.04 24.43
C PRO A 311 -16.34 11.47 25.50
N PRO A 312 -16.96 12.66 25.37
CA PRO A 312 -17.87 13.18 26.39
C PRO A 312 -19.26 12.53 26.31
N LYS A 313 -19.65 12.02 25.14
CA LYS A 313 -20.92 11.33 24.90
C LYS A 313 -20.63 9.88 24.55
N VAL A 314 -21.11 8.97 25.39
CA VAL A 314 -20.86 7.54 25.26
C VAL A 314 -22.17 6.79 25.42
N ASN A 315 -22.46 5.88 24.49
CA ASN A 315 -23.49 4.87 24.69
C ASN A 315 -22.90 3.78 25.59
N TYR A 316 -23.25 3.81 26.87
CA TYR A 316 -22.73 2.86 27.83
C TYR A 316 -23.20 1.44 27.53
N ALA A 317 -22.30 0.50 27.70
CA ALA A 317 -22.56 -0.93 27.73
C ALA A 317 -21.80 -1.55 28.90
N VAL A 318 -22.15 -2.77 29.29
CA VAL A 318 -21.42 -3.54 30.28
C VAL A 318 -20.82 -4.76 29.60
N GLU A 319 -19.52 -4.93 29.77
CA GLU A 319 -18.82 -6.17 29.46
C GLU A 319 -19.03 -7.12 30.63
N MET A 320 -19.99 -8.02 30.50
CA MET A 320 -20.32 -9.01 31.50
C MET A 320 -19.50 -10.28 31.27
N PHE A 321 -18.77 -10.73 32.28
CA PHE A 321 -17.94 -11.93 32.21
C PHE A 321 -18.70 -13.14 32.75
N VAL A 322 -19.01 -14.06 31.86
CA VAL A 322 -19.88 -15.22 32.06
C VAL A 322 -19.02 -16.47 32.14
N ARG A 323 -19.26 -17.32 33.14
CA ARG A 323 -18.50 -18.57 33.28
C ARG A 323 -18.83 -19.52 32.13
N PRO A 324 -17.89 -20.37 31.68
CA PRO A 324 -18.15 -21.34 30.61
C PRO A 324 -19.41 -22.21 30.83
N VAL A 325 -19.66 -22.64 32.08
CA VAL A 325 -20.83 -23.44 32.47
C VAL A 325 -22.16 -22.69 32.33
N ASP A 326 -22.11 -21.35 32.41
CA ASP A 326 -23.28 -20.47 32.35
C ASP A 326 -23.51 -19.92 30.93
N LEU A 327 -22.55 -20.08 30.01
CA LEU A 327 -22.63 -19.54 28.65
C LEU A 327 -23.88 -20.03 27.88
N PRO A 328 -24.27 -21.33 27.92
CA PRO A 328 -25.47 -21.80 27.23
C PRO A 328 -26.78 -21.21 27.78
N LEU A 329 -26.74 -20.58 28.96
CA LEU A 329 -27.89 -19.99 29.64
C LEU A 329 -28.08 -18.51 29.28
N ILE A 330 -27.19 -17.95 28.45
CA ILE A 330 -27.24 -16.57 28.00
C ILE A 330 -27.47 -16.54 26.50
N SER A 331 -28.47 -15.78 26.07
CA SER A 331 -28.82 -15.58 24.67
C SER A 331 -28.89 -14.11 24.30
N LYS A 332 -28.65 -13.80 23.02
CA LYS A 332 -28.86 -12.46 22.49
C LYS A 332 -30.31 -12.02 22.72
N GLY A 333 -30.48 -10.82 23.24
CA GLY A 333 -31.77 -10.23 23.58
C GLY A 333 -32.29 -10.54 24.99
N GLN A 334 -31.58 -11.35 25.76
CA GLN A 334 -31.97 -11.68 27.13
C GLN A 334 -31.84 -10.47 28.07
N LYS A 335 -32.77 -10.37 29.02
CA LYS A 335 -32.78 -9.32 30.04
C LYS A 335 -31.81 -9.63 31.17
N VAL A 336 -31.03 -8.64 31.54
CA VAL A 336 -30.05 -8.66 32.62
C VAL A 336 -30.35 -7.49 33.54
N ARG A 337 -30.22 -7.69 34.86
CA ARG A 337 -30.31 -6.61 35.84
C ARG A 337 -28.91 -6.26 36.34
N PHE A 338 -28.55 -4.99 36.27
CA PHE A 338 -27.26 -4.50 36.74
C PHE A 338 -27.36 -3.76 38.06
N MET A 339 -26.36 -3.99 38.90
CA MET A 339 -26.00 -3.11 40.01
C MET A 339 -24.67 -2.46 39.64
N PHE A 340 -24.64 -1.13 39.61
CA PHE A 340 -23.43 -0.37 39.31
C PHE A 340 -22.71 0.03 40.60
N ASP A 341 -21.37 0.04 40.56
CA ASP A 341 -20.57 0.54 41.67
C ASP A 341 -20.95 1.99 42.00
N GLY A 342 -21.10 2.29 43.29
CA GLY A 342 -21.54 3.61 43.76
C GLY A 342 -23.06 3.79 43.86
N PHE A 343 -23.86 2.79 43.46
CA PHE A 343 -25.32 2.81 43.58
C PHE A 343 -25.83 1.68 44.49
N PRO A 344 -26.42 1.99 45.66
CA PRO A 344 -26.91 0.95 46.56
C PRO A 344 -28.10 0.21 45.96
N ALA A 345 -28.12 -1.11 46.08
CA ALA A 345 -29.22 -1.96 45.63
C ALA A 345 -29.64 -2.96 46.72
N ILE A 346 -30.95 -3.20 46.81
CA ILE A 346 -31.54 -4.25 47.63
C ILE A 346 -32.11 -5.28 46.67
N ILE A 347 -31.50 -6.47 46.64
CA ILE A 347 -31.82 -7.52 45.69
C ILE A 347 -32.64 -8.60 46.40
N PHE A 348 -33.83 -8.89 45.86
CA PHE A 348 -34.63 -10.05 46.24
C PHE A 348 -34.41 -11.14 45.20
N SER A 349 -33.64 -12.18 45.57
CA SER A 349 -33.43 -13.35 44.72
C SER A 349 -34.78 -13.99 44.39
N GLY A 350 -35.02 -14.34 43.12
CA GLY A 350 -36.29 -14.91 42.67
C GLY A 350 -37.38 -13.91 42.28
N TRP A 351 -37.29 -12.65 42.73
CA TRP A 351 -38.29 -11.60 42.46
C TRP A 351 -37.63 -10.30 41.96
N PRO A 352 -37.21 -10.25 40.68
CA PRO A 352 -36.46 -9.11 40.13
C PRO A 352 -37.25 -7.80 40.13
N ASN A 353 -38.58 -7.85 39.99
CA ASN A 353 -39.44 -6.66 39.98
C ASN A 353 -39.58 -5.98 41.36
N GLN A 354 -39.25 -6.69 42.44
CA GLN A 354 -39.28 -6.15 43.82
C GLN A 354 -37.91 -5.61 44.27
N SER A 355 -36.88 -5.78 43.44
CA SER A 355 -35.51 -5.36 43.75
C SER A 355 -35.33 -3.86 43.49
N TYR A 356 -34.90 -3.11 44.51
CA TYR A 356 -34.62 -1.68 44.40
C TYR A 356 -33.14 -1.44 44.04
N GLY A 357 -32.84 -0.40 43.27
CA GLY A 357 -31.46 -0.04 42.92
C GLY A 357 -30.81 -0.89 41.80
N THR A 358 -31.57 -1.74 41.09
CA THR A 358 -31.08 -2.49 39.91
C THR A 358 -31.56 -1.91 38.58
N PHE A 359 -30.77 -1.98 37.52
CA PHE A 359 -31.07 -1.35 36.22
C PHE A 359 -31.22 -2.40 35.11
N GLY A 360 -32.14 -2.19 34.16
CA GLY A 360 -32.40 -3.13 33.07
C GLY A 360 -31.34 -3.03 31.97
N GLY A 361 -30.89 -4.18 31.47
CA GLY A 361 -30.01 -4.27 30.31
C GLY A 361 -30.41 -5.45 29.42
N LYS A 362 -29.99 -5.40 28.15
CA LYS A 362 -30.26 -6.42 27.15
C LYS A 362 -28.98 -6.90 26.50
N VAL A 363 -28.80 -8.22 26.43
CA VAL A 363 -27.60 -8.83 25.82
C VAL A 363 -27.59 -8.51 24.32
N MET A 364 -26.57 -7.78 23.87
CA MET A 364 -26.41 -7.37 22.48
C MET A 364 -25.57 -8.36 21.69
N ALA A 365 -24.49 -8.84 22.30
CA ALA A 365 -23.55 -9.78 21.69
C ALA A 365 -22.92 -10.67 22.77
N ILE A 366 -22.49 -11.86 22.35
CA ILE A 366 -21.72 -12.81 23.16
C ILE A 366 -20.49 -13.15 22.32
N GLU A 367 -19.31 -12.96 22.89
CA GLU A 367 -18.06 -13.29 22.22
C GLU A 367 -17.86 -14.81 22.18
N ASN A 368 -17.37 -15.31 21.04
CA ASN A 368 -17.10 -16.73 20.84
C ASN A 368 -15.72 -17.15 21.38
N SER A 369 -14.90 -16.20 21.85
CA SER A 369 -13.57 -16.42 22.41
C SER A 369 -13.56 -16.20 23.92
N ILE A 370 -12.78 -17.00 24.63
CA ILE A 370 -12.55 -16.82 26.06
C ILE A 370 -11.67 -15.59 26.31
N SER A 371 -12.04 -14.76 27.28
CA SER A 371 -11.26 -13.60 27.71
C SER A 371 -10.04 -14.05 28.54
N PRO A 372 -9.02 -13.19 28.72
CA PRO A 372 -7.82 -13.52 29.51
C PRO A 372 -8.09 -13.96 30.95
N ASN A 373 -9.27 -13.64 31.49
CA ASN A 373 -9.72 -14.04 32.81
C ASN A 373 -10.42 -15.42 32.86
N GLY A 374 -10.42 -16.19 31.76
CA GLY A 374 -11.03 -17.53 31.69
C GLY A 374 -12.56 -17.52 31.61
N MET A 375 -13.18 -16.38 31.32
CA MET A 375 -14.63 -16.23 31.18
C MET A 375 -15.00 -15.76 29.78
N PHE A 376 -16.24 -16.01 29.34
CA PHE A 376 -16.77 -15.47 28.09
C PHE A 376 -17.31 -14.06 28.29
N ARG A 377 -17.06 -13.17 27.34
CA ARG A 377 -17.54 -11.79 27.42
C ARG A 377 -18.87 -11.64 26.70
N ALA A 378 -19.89 -11.19 27.41
CA ALA A 378 -21.17 -10.79 26.87
C ALA A 378 -21.30 -9.27 26.96
N LEU A 379 -21.60 -8.63 25.84
CA LEU A 379 -21.83 -7.18 25.78
C LEU A 379 -23.32 -6.91 26.00
N VAL A 380 -23.63 -6.13 27.02
CA VAL A 380 -25.01 -5.83 27.43
C VAL A 380 -25.23 -4.33 27.37
N ALA A 381 -26.24 -3.88 26.64
CA ALA A 381 -26.61 -2.47 26.55
C ALA A 381 -27.79 -2.16 27.46
N GLU A 382 -28.04 -0.89 27.71
CA GLU A 382 -29.22 -0.39 28.42
C GLU A 382 -30.53 -0.86 27.75
N ASP A 383 -31.49 -1.31 28.56
CA ASP A 383 -32.83 -1.63 28.07
C ASP A 383 -33.68 -0.35 28.04
N LEU A 384 -33.88 0.22 26.85
CA LEU A 384 -34.66 1.46 26.65
C LEU A 384 -36.13 1.35 27.08
N GLN A 385 -36.64 0.14 27.35
CA GLN A 385 -37.99 -0.09 27.87
C GLN A 385 -38.07 -0.08 29.41
N ASP A 386 -36.92 -0.04 30.09
CA ASP A 386 -36.79 0.02 31.54
C ASP A 386 -36.30 1.41 31.97
N ARG A 387 -36.10 1.62 33.26
CA ARG A 387 -35.54 2.87 33.79
C ARG A 387 -34.10 3.08 33.27
N PRO A 388 -33.72 4.32 32.93
CA PRO A 388 -32.41 4.58 32.39
C PRO A 388 -31.30 4.31 33.41
N TRP A 389 -30.11 3.96 32.91
CA TRP A 389 -28.91 3.82 33.71
C TRP A 389 -28.50 5.18 34.30
N PRO A 390 -27.86 5.22 35.48
CA PRO A 390 -27.48 6.50 36.08
C PRO A 390 -26.44 7.26 35.24
N GLU A 391 -26.64 8.57 35.07
CA GLU A 391 -25.72 9.43 34.29
C GLU A 391 -24.30 9.53 34.89
N GLN A 392 -24.15 9.22 36.18
CA GLN A 392 -22.86 9.25 36.87
C GLN A 392 -22.03 7.99 36.63
N VAL A 393 -22.58 6.97 35.97
CA VAL A 393 -21.81 5.79 35.55
C VAL A 393 -20.73 6.22 34.56
N LYS A 394 -19.47 5.87 34.84
CA LYS A 394 -18.32 6.20 33.98
C LYS A 394 -17.73 4.94 33.37
N ILE A 395 -17.12 5.10 32.19
CA ILE A 395 -16.32 4.03 31.56
C ILE A 395 -15.30 3.56 32.59
N GLY A 396 -15.21 2.25 32.75
CA GLY A 396 -14.29 1.62 33.68
C GLY A 396 -14.88 1.28 35.04
N GLY A 397 -16.05 1.80 35.40
CA GLY A 397 -16.76 1.43 36.63
C GLY A 397 -17.15 -0.05 36.66
N GLY A 398 -17.23 -0.63 37.85
CA GLY A 398 -17.71 -2.00 38.01
C GLY A 398 -19.22 -2.10 37.90
N ALA A 399 -19.68 -3.26 37.42
CA ALA A 399 -21.08 -3.62 37.35
C ALA A 399 -21.26 -5.09 37.74
N GLN A 400 -22.29 -5.40 38.49
CA GLN A 400 -22.70 -6.77 38.77
C GLN A 400 -23.98 -7.07 37.99
N GLY A 401 -23.86 -7.96 37.00
CA GLY A 401 -24.97 -8.42 36.19
C GLY A 401 -25.68 -9.62 36.83
N ILE A 402 -27.00 -9.60 36.79
CA ILE A 402 -27.89 -10.68 37.18
C ILE A 402 -28.72 -11.03 35.95
N ALA A 403 -28.30 -12.03 35.20
CA ALA A 403 -29.06 -12.50 34.04
C ALA A 403 -30.34 -13.19 34.53
N LEU A 404 -31.50 -12.70 34.10
CA LEU A 404 -32.79 -13.27 34.46
C LEU A 404 -33.08 -14.46 33.53
N LEU A 405 -33.40 -15.61 34.11
CA LEU A 405 -33.77 -16.85 33.41
C LEU A 405 -35.29 -17.06 33.52
N LYS A 406 -35.76 -18.32 33.58
CA LYS A 406 -37.19 -18.67 33.66
C LYS A 406 -37.75 -18.52 35.08
N ASN A 407 -39.05 -18.31 35.15
CA ASN A 407 -39.84 -18.55 36.36
C ASN A 407 -40.10 -20.05 36.51
N VAL A 408 -39.64 -20.62 37.62
CA VAL A 408 -39.87 -22.01 38.03
C VAL A 408 -40.51 -22.01 39.43
N PRO A 409 -41.29 -23.03 39.80
CA PRO A 409 -41.75 -23.15 41.19
C PRO A 409 -40.58 -23.26 42.17
N ILE A 410 -40.72 -22.72 43.39
CA ILE A 410 -39.68 -22.76 44.42
C ILE A 410 -39.22 -24.20 44.70
N TRP A 411 -40.12 -25.19 44.74
CA TRP A 411 -39.72 -26.59 44.96
C TRP A 411 -38.75 -27.11 43.90
N TYR A 412 -38.94 -26.72 42.63
CA TYR A 412 -38.11 -27.17 41.52
C TYR A 412 -36.70 -26.62 41.66
N GLU A 413 -36.60 -25.33 41.99
CA GLU A 413 -35.33 -24.67 42.21
C GLU A 413 -34.58 -25.26 43.42
N LEU A 414 -35.30 -25.57 44.49
CA LEU A 414 -34.73 -26.15 45.71
C LEU A 414 -34.23 -27.58 45.46
N TRP A 415 -35.02 -28.40 44.77
CA TRP A 415 -34.62 -29.74 44.33
C TRP A 415 -33.40 -29.69 43.40
N ARG A 416 -33.41 -28.82 42.39
CA ARG A 416 -32.33 -28.68 41.41
C ARG A 416 -31.02 -28.26 42.07
N ASN A 417 -31.07 -27.28 42.98
CA ASN A 417 -29.88 -26.82 43.72
C ASN A 417 -29.32 -27.89 44.66
N ILE A 418 -30.16 -28.69 45.32
CA ILE A 418 -29.71 -29.83 46.16
C ILE A 418 -29.02 -30.90 45.31
N ASN A 419 -29.52 -31.16 44.10
CA ASN A 419 -28.98 -32.20 43.22
C ASN A 419 -27.87 -31.69 42.26
N GLY A 420 -27.52 -30.40 42.33
CA GLY A 420 -26.46 -29.81 41.50
C GLY A 420 -26.78 -29.72 40.00
N PHE A 421 -28.05 -29.77 39.61
CA PHE A 421 -28.45 -29.66 38.20
C PHE A 421 -28.36 -28.21 37.70
N PRO A 422 -27.94 -27.97 36.43
CA PRO A 422 -27.89 -26.62 35.85
C PRO A 422 -29.30 -26.04 35.67
N PRO A 423 -29.48 -24.70 35.63
CA PRO A 423 -30.76 -24.09 35.31
C PRO A 423 -31.24 -24.57 33.94
N ASP A 424 -32.56 -24.67 33.73
CA ASP A 424 -33.10 -25.21 32.49
C ASP A 424 -32.60 -24.40 31.29
N TYR A 425 -32.00 -25.10 30.33
CA TYR A 425 -31.50 -24.54 29.08
C TYR A 425 -32.66 -23.94 28.28
N TYR A 426 -32.47 -22.74 27.75
CA TYR A 426 -33.35 -22.21 26.71
C TYR A 426 -32.68 -22.29 25.34
N SER A 427 -33.37 -22.94 24.39
CA SER A 427 -33.36 -22.51 23.00
C SER A 427 -34.38 -21.38 22.87
N PHE A 428 -33.92 -20.14 22.71
CA PHE A 428 -34.79 -19.15 22.09
C PHE A 428 -35.04 -19.65 20.67
N THR A 429 -36.27 -20.12 20.41
CA THR A 429 -36.72 -20.33 19.04
C THR A 429 -36.63 -18.98 18.35
N SER A 430 -35.59 -18.81 17.55
CA SER A 430 -35.56 -17.79 16.52
C SER A 430 -36.82 -17.98 15.70
N LYS A 431 -37.82 -17.12 15.89
CA LYS A 431 -38.79 -16.89 14.82
C LYS A 431 -37.95 -16.36 13.66
N LYS A 432 -37.79 -17.23 12.65
CA LYS A 432 -37.16 -16.91 11.38
C LYS A 432 -37.69 -15.61 10.79
#